data_AF-A0A949MEE3-F1
#
_entry.id   AF-A0A949MEE3-F1
#
_cell.length_a   1.000
_cell.length_b   1.000
_cell.length_c   1.000
_cell.angle_alpha   90.00
_cell.angle_beta   90.00
_cell.angle_gamma   90.00
#
_symmetry.space_group_name_H-M   'P 1'
#
loop_
_entity.id
_entity.type
_entity.pdbx_description
1 polymer ?
#
loop_
_entity_poly.entity_id
_entity_poly.type
_entity_poly.pdbx_seq_one_letter_code
_entity_poly.pdbx_strand_id
1 'polypeptide(L)' 'MNLLHNITPGEPKKMNVIVEINKGSKNKYEIDKSTGVIALDRVAHTAQDFPYDYGFIPQTLWDDGDAVD' A
#
# COMPACT_ATOMS: atom_id res chain seq x y z
N MET A 1 6.10 -14.82 2.32
CA MET A 1 6.83 -13.77 1.59
C MET A 1 6.24 -12.45 2.04
N ASN A 2 7.04 -11.53 2.55
CA ASN A 2 6.58 -10.22 2.99
C ASN A 2 6.80 -9.21 1.85
N LEU A 3 5.72 -8.65 1.31
CA LEU A 3 5.78 -7.79 0.13
C LEU A 3 6.53 -6.48 0.39
N LEU A 4 6.54 -5.98 1.63
CA LEU A 4 7.28 -4.78 2.04
C LEU A 4 8.80 -4.99 2.04
N HIS A 5 9.26 -6.18 2.43
CA HIS A 5 10.68 -6.44 2.64
C HIS A 5 11.34 -7.28 1.54
N ASN A 6 10.58 -8.09 0.79
CA ASN A 6 11.15 -9.05 -0.16
C ASN A 6 11.08 -8.61 -1.63
N ILE A 7 10.41 -7.49 -1.94
CA ILE A 7 10.35 -6.92 -3.29
C ILE A 7 11.24 -5.67 -3.34
N THR A 8 12.05 -5.52 -4.38
CA THR A 8 12.92 -4.34 -4.54
C THR A 8 12.09 -3.11 -4.92
N PRO A 9 12.48 -1.88 -4.52
CA PRO A 9 11.75 -0.66 -4.87
C PRO A 9 11.81 -0.33 -6.37
N GLY A 10 12.75 -0.91 -7.12
CA GLY A 10 13.06 -0.51 -8.49
C GLY A 10 13.97 0.72 -8.54
N GLU A 11 13.93 1.45 -9.65
CA GLU A 11 14.72 2.68 -9.85
C GLU A 11 13.79 3.92 -9.77
N PRO A 12 14.30 5.13 -9.44
CA PRO A 12 13.45 6.32 -9.30
C PRO A 12 12.57 6.66 -10.52
N LYS A 13 12.96 6.24 -11.72
CA LYS A 13 12.19 6.43 -12.97
C LYS A 13 11.25 5.27 -13.30
N LYS A 14 11.38 4.14 -12.59
CA LYS A 14 10.63 2.90 -12.79
C LYS A 14 10.61 2.11 -11.49
N MET A 15 9.66 2.45 -10.63
CA MET A 15 9.51 1.87 -9.31
C MET A 15 8.52 0.71 -9.34
N ASN A 16 8.71 -0.25 -8.44
CA ASN A 16 7.70 -1.24 -8.13
C ASN A 16 6.71 -0.62 -7.14
N VAL A 17 5.42 -0.85 -7.37
CA VAL A 17 4.34 -0.42 -6.47
C VAL A 17 3.51 -1.65 -6.13
N ILE A 18 3.32 -1.88 -4.84
CA ILE A 18 2.41 -2.94 -4.35
C ILE A 18 1.04 -2.30 -4.18
N VAL A 19 0.10 -2.65 -5.05
CA VAL A 19 -1.28 -2.14 -4.99
C VAL A 19 -2.01 -2.78 -3.81
N GLU A 20 -2.51 -1.95 -2.91
CA GLU A 20 -3.30 -2.38 -1.75
C GLU A 20 -4.79 -2.16 -1.98
N ILE A 21 -5.14 -1.06 -2.65
CA ILE A 21 -6.51 -0.62 -2.85
C ILE A 21 -6.74 -0.40 -4.34
N ASN A 22 -7.62 -1.19 -4.92
CA ASN A 22 -8.05 -0.96 -6.30
C ASN A 22 -8.92 0.29 -6.41
N LYS A 23 -8.79 0.99 -7.54
CA LYS A 23 -9.68 2.08 -7.92
C LYS A 23 -11.16 1.69 -7.73
N GLY A 24 -11.93 2.59 -7.12
CA GLY A 24 -13.35 2.41 -6.85
C GLY A 24 -13.65 1.66 -5.54
N SER A 25 -12.63 1.16 -4.84
CA SER A 25 -12.80 0.54 -3.53
C SER A 25 -13.19 1.59 -2.47
N LYS A 26 -14.07 1.17 -1.55
CA LYS A 26 -14.37 1.88 -0.29
C LYS A 26 -13.64 1.28 0.91
N ASN A 27 -12.99 0.13 0.71
CA ASN A 27 -12.21 -0.53 1.73
C ASN A 27 -10.79 -0.02 1.65
N LYS A 28 -10.29 0.48 2.78
CA LYS A 28 -8.89 0.79 2.95
C LYS A 28 -8.20 -0.47 3.45
N TYR A 29 -7.55 -1.15 2.52
CA TYR A 29 -6.64 -2.23 2.84
C TYR A 29 -5.23 -1.68 3.01
N GLU A 30 -4.45 -2.31 3.87
CA GLU A 30 -3.04 -2.02 4.08
C GLU A 30 -2.29 -3.31 4.36
N ILE A 31 -0.99 -3.31 4.08
CA ILE A 31 -0.10 -4.38 4.48
C ILE A 31 0.10 -4.37 5.99
N ASP A 32 -0.19 -5.51 6.62
CA ASP A 32 0.26 -5.74 7.98
C ASP A 32 1.79 -5.97 7.96
N LYS A 33 2.55 -5.01 8.48
CA LYS A 33 4.02 -5.05 8.44
C LYS A 33 4.61 -6.33 9.05
N SER A 34 3.96 -6.87 10.09
CA SER A 34 4.46 -8.01 10.85
C SER A 34 4.32 -9.34 10.09
N THR A 35 3.18 -9.56 9.43
CA THR A 35 2.84 -10.80 8.74
C THR A 35 3.08 -10.72 7.23
N GLY A 36 3.08 -9.52 6.66
CA GLY A 36 3.22 -9.27 5.23
C GLY A 36 1.96 -9.56 4.41
N VAL A 37 0.79 -9.71 5.05
CA VAL A 37 -0.50 -9.92 4.38
C VAL A 37 -1.22 -8.59 4.17
N ILE A 38 -2.02 -8.49 3.11
CA ILE A 38 -2.94 -7.37 2.92
C ILE A 38 -4.16 -7.59 3.81
N ALA A 39 -4.40 -6.67 4.73
CA ALA A 39 -5.47 -6.70 5.71
C ALA A 39 -6.38 -5.48 5.57
N LEU A 40 -7.63 -5.61 5.97
CA LEU A 40 -8.55 -4.48 6.01
C LEU A 40 -8.23 -3.62 7.25
N ASP A 41 -7.75 -2.39 7.04
CA ASP A 41 -7.65 -1.39 8.11
C ASP A 41 -9.06 -0.92 8.49
N ARG A 42 -9.82 -0.44 7.49
CA ARG A 42 -11.20 0.02 7.71
C ARG A 42 -12.05 0.07 6.44
N VAL A 43 -13.35 0.17 6.64
CA VAL A 43 -14.29 0.62 5.61
C VAL A 43 -14.39 2.14 5.67
N ALA A 44 -14.40 2.82 4.52
CA ALA A 44 -14.53 4.28 4.45
C ALA A 44 -15.80 4.75 5.16
N HIS A 45 -15.65 5.78 5.99
CA HIS A 45 -16.78 6.37 6.74
C HIS A 45 -17.64 7.31 5.90
N THR A 46 -17.24 7.61 4.67
CA THR A 46 -17.97 8.46 3.73
C THR A 46 -18.27 7.68 2.45
N ALA A 47 -19.09 8.27 1.57
CA ALA A 47 -19.41 7.65 0.29
C ALA A 47 -18.26 7.69 -0.73
N GLN A 48 -17.15 8.36 -0.42
CA GLN A 48 -15.99 8.53 -1.29
C GLN A 48 -15.27 7.21 -1.53
N ASP A 49 -14.93 6.95 -2.78
CA ASP A 49 -14.09 5.85 -3.23
C ASP A 49 -12.67 6.33 -3.55
N PHE A 50 -11.71 5.40 -3.57
CA PHE A 50 -10.36 5.67 -4.05
C PHE A 50 -10.40 5.93 -5.57
N PRO A 51 -9.99 7.13 -6.05
CA PRO A 51 -10.15 7.51 -7.46
C PRO A 51 -9.16 6.81 -8.41
N TYR A 52 -8.11 6.21 -7.86
CA TYR A 52 -7.04 5.48 -8.56
C TYR A 52 -6.63 4.25 -7.77
N ASP A 53 -5.81 3.39 -8.36
CA ASP A 53 -5.11 2.36 -7.60
C ASP A 53 -4.14 3.03 -6.62
N TYR A 54 -4.14 2.56 -5.38
CA TYR A 54 -3.34 3.08 -4.29
C TYR A 54 -2.57 1.94 -3.63
N GLY A 55 -1.37 2.23 -3.14
CA GLY A 55 -0.48 1.25 -2.58
C GLY A 55 0.80 1.93 -2.10
N PHE A 56 1.89 1.17 -2.03
CA PHE A 56 3.17 1.68 -1.54
C PHE A 56 4.36 1.17 -2.34
N ILE A 57 5.50 1.86 -2.20
CA ILE A 57 6.80 1.46 -2.75
C ILE A 57 7.55 0.62 -1.68
N PRO A 58 7.88 -0.66 -1.96
CA PRO A 58 8.50 -1.54 -0.96
C PRO A 58 9.92 -1.08 -0.60
N GLN A 59 10.39 -1.46 0.59
CA GLN A 59 11.71 -1.08 1.14
C GLN A 59 11.96 0.45 1.21
N THR A 60 10.90 1.24 1.37
CA THR A 60 10.99 2.67 1.67
C THR A 60 10.49 2.94 3.10
N LEU A 61 10.79 4.12 3.62
CA LEU A 61 10.35 4.59 4.92
C LEU A 61 10.07 6.09 4.83
N TRP A 62 8.92 6.52 5.31
CA TRP A 62 8.49 7.92 5.37
C TRP A 62 8.38 8.40 6.82
N ASP A 63 8.09 9.69 7.01
CA ASP A 63 8.11 10.36 8.31
C ASP A 63 7.05 9.86 9.31
N ASP A 64 5.99 9.22 8.81
CA ASP A 64 4.94 8.58 9.62
C ASP A 64 5.29 7.15 10.05
N GLY A 65 6.43 6.62 9.58
CA GLY A 65 6.89 5.27 9.87
C GLY A 65 6.33 4.20 8.93
N ASP A 66 5.60 4.58 7.89
CA ASP A 66 5.12 3.70 6.82
C ASP A 66 6.03 3.73 5.59
N ALA A 67 5.76 2.85 4.63
CA ALA A 67 6.37 2.96 3.31
C ALA A 67 5.79 4.18 2.58
N VAL A 68 6.51 4.69 1.59
CA VAL A 68 6.00 5.77 0.74
C VAL A 68 4.85 5.24 -0.10
N ASP A 69 3.71 5.91 -0.02
CA ASP A 69 2.52 5.68 -0.86
C ASP A 69 2.73 6.06 -2.33
#